data_AF-A0A2S7XJE8-F1
#
_entry.id   AF-A0A2S7XJE8-F1
#
_cell.length_a   1.000
_cell.length_b   1.000
_cell.length_c   1.000
_cell.angle_alpha   90.00
_cell.angle_beta   90.00
_cell.angle_gamma   90.00
#
_symmetry.space_group_name_H-M   'P 1'
#
loop_
_entity.id
_entity.type
_entity.pdbx_description
1 polymer ?
#
loop_
_entity_poly.entity_id
_entity_poly.type
_entity_poly.pdbx_seq_one_letter_code
_entity_poly.pdbx_strand_id
1 'polypeptide(L)' 'MNDYEFFIRINDAILLEFDVFKPWEKTLLLSVQNQLMDRFPLSDPQRELLTKILDKKRPKKKKKRTI' A
#
# COMPACT_ATOMS: atom_id res chain seq x y z
N MET A 1 0.00 13.67 3.83
CA MET A 1 -0.76 12.92 2.82
C MET A 1 -2.21 12.90 3.26
N ASN A 2 -3.13 13.40 2.45
CA ASN A 2 -4.55 13.44 2.79
C ASN A 2 -5.23 12.08 2.49
N ASP A 3 -6.50 11.90 2.90
CA ASP A 3 -7.21 10.62 2.78
C ASP A 3 -7.40 10.18 1.32
N TYR A 4 -7.58 11.15 0.42
CA TYR A 4 -7.70 10.90 -1.01
C TYR A 4 -6.37 10.43 -1.63
N GLU A 5 -5.25 11.04 -1.24
CA GLU A 5 -3.91 10.61 -1.66
C GLU A 5 -3.58 9.21 -1.12
N PHE A 6 -3.96 8.92 0.13
CA PHE A 6 -3.84 7.56 0.68
C PHE A 6 -4.67 6.56 -0.12
N PHE A 7 -5.91 6.91 -0.46
CA PHE A 7 -6.78 6.05 -1.26
C PHE A 7 -6.14 5.71 -2.62
N ILE A 8 -5.60 6.70 -3.34
CA ILE A 8 -4.92 6.46 -4.62
C ILE A 8 -3.70 5.56 -4.43
N ARG A 9 -2.79 5.90 -3.51
CA ARG A 9 -1.55 5.12 -3.32
C ARG A 9 -1.81 3.69 -2.86
N ILE A 10 -2.85 3.47 -2.04
CA ILE A 10 -3.26 2.13 -1.61
C ILE A 10 -3.81 1.34 -2.79
N ASN A 11 -4.65 1.95 -3.64
CA ASN A 11 -5.12 1.29 -4.86
C ASN A 11 -3.95 0.92 -5.79
N ASP A 12 -3.01 1.83 -6.02
CA ASP A 12 -1.82 1.55 -6.83
C ASP A 12 -0.99 0.40 -6.24
N ALA A 13 -0.77 0.42 -4.92
CA ALA A 13 -0.05 -0.64 -4.22
C ALA A 13 -0.75 -2.01 -4.36
N ILE A 14 -2.08 -2.05 -4.27
CA ILE A 14 -2.88 -3.28 -4.40
C ILE A 14 -2.93 -3.77 -5.85
N LEU A 15 -3.07 -2.87 -6.83
CA LEU A 15 -3.24 -3.25 -8.23
C LEU A 15 -1.91 -3.57 -8.92
N LEU A 16 -0.82 -2.90 -8.54
CA LEU A 16 0.46 -2.94 -9.28
C LEU A 16 1.58 -3.66 -8.53
N GLU A 17 1.58 -3.61 -7.20
CA GLU A 17 2.72 -4.02 -6.36
C GLU A 17 2.33 -4.97 -5.21
N PHE A 18 1.17 -5.63 -5.29
CA PHE A 18 0.69 -6.46 -4.18
C PHE A 18 1.67 -7.57 -3.78
N ASP A 19 2.44 -8.10 -4.73
CA ASP A 19 3.46 -9.12 -4.51
C ASP A 19 4.62 -8.69 -3.59
N VAL A 20 4.85 -7.38 -3.44
CA VAL A 20 5.93 -6.79 -2.63
C VAL A 20 5.63 -6.87 -1.12
N PHE A 21 4.36 -6.88 -0.76
CA PHE A 21 3.92 -6.76 0.64
C PHE A 21 3.84 -8.11 1.36
N LYS A 22 4.17 -8.10 2.65
CA LYS A 22 3.97 -9.26 3.54
C LYS A 22 2.46 -9.55 3.72
N PRO A 23 2.06 -10.77 4.12
CA PRO A 23 0.65 -11.11 4.32
C PRO A 23 -0.10 -10.13 5.24
N TRP A 24 0.49 -9.73 6.37
CA TRP A 24 -0.16 -8.76 7.29
C TRP A 24 -0.27 -7.35 6.70
N GLU A 25 0.67 -6.95 5.84
CA GLU A 25 0.66 -5.65 5.16
C GLU A 25 -0.44 -5.60 4.12
N LYS A 26 -0.63 -6.71 3.38
CA LYS A 26 -1.75 -6.88 2.45
C LYS A 26 -3.09 -6.76 3.15
N THR A 27 -3.26 -7.46 4.28
CA THR A 27 -4.48 -7.37 5.09
C THR A 27 -4.73 -5.94 5.57
N LEU A 28 -3.68 -5.25 6.02
CA LEU A 28 -3.78 -3.85 6.44
C LEU A 28 -4.19 -2.94 5.28
N LEU A 29 -3.56 -3.06 4.11
CA LEU A 29 -3.89 -2.25 2.93
C LEU A 29 -5.34 -2.44 2.49
N LEU A 30 -5.84 -3.69 2.46
CA LEU A 30 -7.24 -4.00 2.12
C LEU A 30 -8.20 -3.47 3.19
N SER A 31 -7.87 -3.61 4.47
CA SER A 31 -8.68 -3.09 5.57
C SER A 31 -8.81 -1.56 5.49
N VAL A 32 -7.71 -0.88 5.21
CA VAL A 32 -7.68 0.59 5.10
C VAL A 32 -8.39 1.06 3.84
N GLN A 33 -8.25 0.34 2.72
CA GLN A 33 -9.02 0.63 1.50
C GLN A 33 -10.53 0.61 1.78
N ASN A 34 -11.02 -0.42 2.47
CA ASN A 34 -12.43 -0.51 2.87
C ASN A 34 -12.84 0.64 3.80
N GLN A 35 -12.02 0.94 4.82
CA GLN A 35 -12.29 2.08 5.72
C GLN A 35 -12.40 3.42 4.96
N LEU A 36 -11.51 3.66 4.00
CA LEU A 36 -11.54 4.87 3.17
C LEU A 36 -12.76 4.91 2.23
N MET A 37 -13.18 3.76 1.69
CA MET A 37 -14.41 3.65 0.90
C MET A 37 -15.66 4.00 1.73
N ASP A 38 -15.70 3.54 2.98
CA ASP A 38 -16.78 3.81 3.94
C ASP A 38 -16.66 5.19 4.62
N ARG A 39 -15.67 6.01 4.20
CA ARG A 39 -15.37 7.35 4.74
C ARG A 39 -15.06 7.37 6.24
N PHE A 40 -14.53 6.27 6.77
CA PHE A 40 -13.99 6.25 8.12
C PHE A 40 -12.62 6.92 8.15
N PRO A 41 -12.38 7.86 9.08
CA PRO A 41 -11.12 8.55 9.17
C PRO A 41 -10.00 7.62 9.64
N LEU A 42 -8.81 7.80 9.08
CA LEU A 42 -7.60 7.12 9.54
C LEU A 42 -6.97 7.87 10.71
N SER A 43 -6.62 7.12 11.75
CA SER A 43 -5.85 7.64 12.89
C SER A 43 -4.40 7.97 12.49
N ASP A 44 -3.78 8.90 13.20
CA ASP A 44 -2.39 9.32 12.91
C ASP A 44 -1.39 8.15 12.95
N PRO A 45 -1.45 7.21 13.90
CA PRO A 45 -0.57 6.03 13.89
C PRO A 45 -0.76 5.15 12.65
N GLN A 46 -2.01 5.02 12.16
CA GLN A 46 -2.27 4.28 10.92
C GLN A 46 -1.68 5.02 9.72
N ARG A 47 -1.80 6.34 9.65
CA ARG A 47 -1.22 7.16 8.57
C ARG A 47 0.30 7.01 8.51
N GLU A 48 0.97 7.06 9.65
CA GLU A 48 2.43 6.85 9.71
C GLU A 48 2.82 5.44 9.24
N LEU A 49 2.12 4.42 9.72
CA LEU A 49 2.39 3.03 9.34
C LEU A 49 2.17 2.80 7.85
N LEU A 50 1.06 3.30 7.30
CA LEU A 50 0.74 3.22 5.88
C LEU A 50 1.79 3.90 5.04
N THR A 51 2.26 5.09 5.43
CA THR A 51 3.33 5.79 4.71
C THR A 51 4.59 4.93 4.63
N LYS A 52 5.03 4.34 5.75
CA LYS A 52 6.19 3.44 5.80
C LYS A 52 6.03 2.20 4.91
N ILE A 53 4.81 1.66 4.82
CA ILE A 53 4.50 0.49 3.99
C ILE A 53 4.47 0.88 2.51
N LEU A 54 3.76 1.95 2.15
CA LEU A 54 3.59 2.41 0.76
C LEU A 54 4.89 2.93 0.13
N ASP A 55 5.88 3.30 0.95
CA ASP A 55 7.20 3.70 0.46
C ASP A 55 8.13 2.50 0.18
N LYS A 56 7.67 1.27 0.46
CA LYS A 56 8.40 0.06 0.07
C LYS A 56 8.42 -0.04 -1.45
N LYS A 57 9.57 0.24 -2.05
CA LYS A 57 9.77 0.06 -3.48
C LYS A 57 9.76 -1.42 -3.82
N ARG A 58 9.07 -1.78 -4.90
CA ARG A 58 9.28 -3.06 -5.57
C ARG A 58 10.79 -3.28 -5.79
N PRO A 59 11.36 -4.39 -5.30
CA PRO A 59 12.73 -4.73 -5.68
C PRO A 59 12.75 -4.84 -7.20
N LYS A 60 13.55 -3.99 -7.87
CA LYS A 60 13.70 -4.02 -9.33
C LYS A 60 13.93 -5.48 -9.71
N LYS A 61 13.00 -6.09 -10.46
CA LYS A 61 13.22 -7.43 -11.03
C LYS A 61 14.55 -7.34 -11.74
N LYS A 62 15.60 -7.99 -11.21
CA LYS A 62 16.85 -8.18 -11.96
C LYS A 62 16.41 -8.84 -13.25
N LYS A 63 16.50 -8.14 -14.39
CA LYS A 63 16.36 -8.77 -15.70
C LYS A 63 17.31 -9.96 -15.65
N LYS A 64 16.80 -11.18 -15.59
CA LYS A 64 17.62 -12.35 -15.91
C LYS A 64 18.10 -12.07 -17.32
N ARG A 65 19.39 -11.76 -17.47
CA ARG A 65 20.04 -11.84 -18.78
C ARG A 65 19.90 -13.31 -19.16
N THR A 66 18.92 -13.60 -20.00
CA THR A 66 18.92 -14.83 -20.77
C THR A 66 20.18 -14.74 -21.63
N ILE A 67 21.18 -15.52 -21.28
CA ILE A 67 22.36 -15.79 -22.10
C ILE A 67 21.96 -16.88 -23.08
#